data_AF-A0A7V8YST6-F1
#
_entry.id   AF-A0A7V8YST6-F1
#
_cell.length_a   1.000
_cell.length_b   1.000
_cell.length_c   1.000
_cell.angle_alpha   90.00
_cell.angle_beta   90.00
_cell.angle_gamma   90.00
#
_symmetry.space_group_name_H-M   'P 1'
#
loop_
_entity.id
_entity.type
_entity.pdbx_description
1 polymer ?
#
loop_
_entity_poly.entity_id
_entity_poly.type
_entity_poly.pdbx_seq_one_letter_code
_entity_poly.pdbx_strand_id
1 'polypeptide(L)'
;NLITLSGLAVTLFLGGWHFFVLDGLGPIWFLLKLLFLLFIFIWIRTTLPRLRYDQLMRFGWKVLLPVATLNAVVTAILVVAL
;
A
#
# COMPACT_ATOMS: atom_id res chain seq x y z
N ASN A 1 2.44 11.18 -11.31
CA ASN A 1 1.43 10.60 -10.39
C ASN A 1 1.98 9.61 -9.36
N LEU A 2 3.30 9.36 -9.29
CA LEU A 2 3.85 8.44 -8.27
C LEU A 2 3.70 9.00 -6.84
N ILE A 3 3.99 10.29 -6.65
CA ILE A 3 3.93 10.95 -5.33
C ILE A 3 2.50 11.00 -4.79
N THR A 4 1.52 11.27 -5.66
CA THR A 4 0.11 11.32 -5.26
C THR A 4 -0.42 9.95 -4.85
N LEU A 5 -0.05 8.89 -5.59
CA LEU A 5 -0.43 7.51 -5.25
C LEU A 5 0.24 7.02 -3.96
N SER A 6 1.54 7.31 -3.77
CA SER A 6 2.23 7.03 -2.51
C SER A 6 1.60 7.78 -1.34
N GLY A 7 1.18 9.04 -1.55
CA GLY A 7 0.46 9.82 -0.55
C GLY A 7 -0.87 9.17 -0.14
N LEU A 8 -1.68 8.73 -1.11
CA LEU A 8 -2.93 8.01 -0.85
C LEU A 8 -2.70 6.66 -0.14
N ALA A 9 -1.64 5.95 -0.48
CA ALA A 9 -1.30 4.68 0.19
C ALA A 9 -0.93 4.91 1.67
N VAL A 10 -0.15 5.96 1.97
CA VAL A 10 0.21 6.31 3.35
C VAL A 10 -1.02 6.68 4.18
N THR A 11 -1.95 7.46 3.61
CA THR A 11 -3.15 7.88 4.34
C THR A 11 -4.13 6.74 4.57
N LEU A 12 -4.40 5.91 3.56
CA LEU A 12 -5.43 4.87 3.64
C LEU A 12 -4.98 3.64 4.44
N PHE A 13 -3.71 3.23 4.33
CA PHE A 13 -3.25 1.97 4.93
C PHE A 13 -2.29 2.17 6.11
N LEU A 14 -1.44 3.20 6.10
CA LEU A 14 -0.40 3.40 7.13
C LEU A 14 -0.82 4.41 8.21
N GLY A 15 -2.10 4.73 8.32
CA GLY A 15 -2.64 5.60 9.37
C GLY A 15 -2.29 7.08 9.23
N GLY A 16 -1.79 7.51 8.06
CA GLY A 16 -1.52 8.91 7.73
C GLY A 16 -0.65 9.62 8.78
N TRP A 17 -1.30 10.51 9.54
CA TRP A 17 -0.71 11.45 10.49
C TRP A 17 -0.50 10.85 11.88
N HIS A 18 -1.17 9.73 12.17
CA HIS A 18 -1.14 9.12 13.50
C HIS A 18 0.03 8.13 13.59
N PHE A 19 0.80 8.23 14.67
CA PHE A 19 1.76 7.21 15.09
C PHE A 19 1.48 6.88 16.55
N PHE A 20 1.47 5.59 16.86
CA PHE A 20 0.94 4.90 18.04
C PHE A 20 1.08 5.58 19.42
N VAL A 21 1.99 6.55 19.61
CA VAL A 21 2.30 7.15 20.93
C VAL A 21 2.63 8.67 20.92
N LEU A 22 2.85 9.33 19.76
CA LEU A 22 3.40 10.70 19.72
C LEU A 22 2.70 11.60 18.68
N ASP A 23 1.56 12.18 19.05
CA ASP A 23 0.77 13.07 18.19
C ASP A 23 1.37 14.47 17.95
N GLY A 24 2.43 14.84 18.66
CA GLY A 24 3.07 16.16 18.53
C GLY A 24 3.83 16.40 17.22
N LEU A 25 4.13 15.35 16.44
CA LEU A 25 4.95 15.42 15.21
C LEU A 25 4.25 14.77 14.00
N GLY A 26 2.92 14.83 13.92
CA GLY A 26 2.12 14.21 12.86
C GLY A 26 2.59 14.48 11.41
N PRO A 27 2.92 15.74 11.03
CA PRO A 27 3.36 16.05 9.67
C PRO A 27 4.70 15.41 9.29
N ILE A 28 5.63 15.31 10.23
CA ILE A 28 6.96 14.73 10.00
C ILE A 28 6.86 13.22 9.81
N TRP A 29 6.00 12.56 10.58
CA TRP A 29 5.73 11.13 10.43
C TRP A 29 5.07 10.78 9.10
N PHE A 30 4.13 11.62 8.66
CA PHE A 30 3.55 11.47 7.32
C PHE A 30 4.62 11.58 6.23
N LEU A 31 5.49 12.60 6.32
CA LEU A 31 6.54 12.83 5.34
C LEU A 31 7.57 11.68 5.31
N LEU A 32 7.92 11.14 6.48
CA LEU A 32 8.85 10.00 6.59
C LEU A 32 8.26 8.74 5.94
N LYS A 33 7.00 8.41 6.23
CA LYS A 33 6.29 7.26 5.60
C LYS A 33 6.18 7.44 4.09
N LEU A 34 5.90 8.66 3.63
CA LEU A 34 5.81 9.00 2.21
C LEU A 34 7.17 8.85 1.50
N LEU A 35 8.24 9.37 2.08
CA LEU A 35 9.60 9.22 1.56
C LEU A 35 10.04 7.75 1.52
N PHE A 36 9.70 6.97 2.55
CA PHE A 36 9.97 5.54 2.59
C PHE A 36 9.26 4.79 1.45
N LEU A 37 7.97 5.05 1.24
CA LEU A 37 7.23 4.46 0.12
C LEU A 37 7.78 4.89 -1.25
N LEU A 38 8.15 6.17 -1.40
CA LEU A 38 8.80 6.66 -2.62
C LEU A 38 10.14 5.98 -2.88
N PHE A 39 10.96 5.80 -1.83
CA PHE A 39 12.22 5.08 -1.92
C PHE A 39 11.99 3.66 -2.42
N ILE A 40 11.01 2.93 -1.86
CA ILE A 40 10.64 1.59 -2.32
C ILE A 40 10.22 1.59 -3.79
N PHE A 41 9.34 2.51 -4.21
CA PHE A 41 8.89 2.55 -5.60
C PHE A 41 10.02 2.87 -6.59
N ILE A 42 10.92 3.77 -6.23
CA ILE A 42 12.10 4.09 -7.04
C ILE A 42 13.03 2.88 -7.08
N TRP A 43 13.26 2.22 -5.95
CA TRP A 43 14.09 1.03 -5.87
C TRP A 43 13.54 -0.11 -6.75
N ILE A 44 12.25 -0.41 -6.65
CA ILE A 44 11.57 -1.41 -7.49
C ILE A 44 11.72 -1.09 -8.97
N ARG A 45 11.59 0.19 -9.35
CA ARG A 45 11.77 0.62 -10.75
C ARG A 45 13.18 0.39 -11.26
N THR A 46 14.18 0.54 -10.40
CA THR A 46 15.59 0.34 -10.75
C THR A 46 15.98 -1.14 -10.77
N THR A 47 15.39 -1.96 -9.89
CA THR A 47 15.73 -3.39 -9.76
C THR A 47 14.95 -4.30 -10.69
N LEU A 48 13.72 -3.98 -11.07
CA LEU A 48 12.92 -4.84 -11.93
C LEU A 48 13.25 -4.64 -13.42
N PRO A 49 13.77 -5.67 -14.12
CA PRO A 49 13.84 -5.65 -15.57
C PRO A 49 12.43 -5.66 -16.15
N ARG A 50 12.21 -4.94 -17.26
CA ARG A 50 10.90 -4.67 -17.86
C ARG A 50 10.03 -5.94 -17.95
N LEU A 51 9.01 -6.04 -17.10
CA LEU A 51 8.04 -7.14 -17.13
C LEU A 51 7.06 -6.97 -18.29
N ARG A 52 6.73 -8.07 -18.96
CA ARG A 52 5.78 -8.05 -20.07
C ARG A 52 4.37 -7.78 -19.54
N TYR A 53 3.60 -6.95 -20.24
CA TYR A 53 2.23 -6.58 -19.83
C TYR A 53 1.34 -7.81 -19.57
N ASP A 54 1.49 -8.85 -20.38
CA ASP A 54 0.75 -10.10 -20.24
C ASP A 54 1.03 -10.83 -18.90
N GLN A 55 2.26 -10.74 -18.39
CA GLN A 55 2.64 -11.34 -17.11
C GLN A 55 2.08 -10.54 -15.94
N LEU A 56 2.11 -9.20 -16.04
CA LEU A 56 1.53 -8.32 -15.04
C LEU A 56 0.01 -8.50 -14.94
N MET A 57 -0.68 -8.57 -16.09
CA MET A 57 -2.12 -8.81 -16.13
C MET A 57 -2.48 -10.18 -15.59
N ARG A 58 -1.69 -11.21 -15.91
CA ARG A 58 -1.92 -12.55 -15.37
C ARG A 58 -1.75 -12.58 -13.85
N PHE A 59 -0.77 -11.85 -13.29
CA PHE A 59 -0.59 -11.75 -11.84
C PHE A 59 -1.73 -10.97 -11.17
N GLY A 60 -2.12 -9.83 -11.75
CA GLY A 60 -3.24 -9.01 -11.27
C GLY A 60 -4.56 -9.78 -11.23
N TRP A 61 -4.89 -10.45 -12.34
CA TRP A 61 -6.17 -11.14 -12.47
C TRP A 61 -6.22 -12.49 -11.77
N LYS A 62 -5.13 -13.28 -11.78
CA LYS A 62 -5.15 -14.63 -11.19
C LYS A 62 -4.80 -14.64 -9.71
N VAL A 63 -4.07 -13.65 -9.20
CA VAL A 63 -3.57 -13.67 -7.81
C VAL A 63 -4.14 -12.50 -7.01
N LEU A 64 -3.99 -11.26 -7.47
CA LEU A 64 -4.38 -10.09 -6.68
C LEU A 64 -5.89 -10.00 -6.46
N LEU A 65 -6.71 -10.24 -7.49
CA LEU A 65 -8.18 -10.19 -7.37
C LEU A 65 -8.75 -11.26 -6.41
N PRO A 66 -8.39 -12.55 -6.53
CA PRO A 66 -8.85 -13.56 -5.58
C PRO A 66 -8.39 -13.31 -4.15
N VAL A 67 -7.16 -12.83 -3.95
CA VAL A 67 -6.64 -12.54 -2.61
C VAL A 67 -7.35 -11.33 -1.99
N ALA A 68 -7.61 -10.28 -2.76
CA ALA A 68 -8.33 -9.09 -2.27
C ALA A 68 -9.77 -9.44 -1.86
N THR A 69 -10.47 -10.24 -2.66
CA THR A 69 -11.84 -10.68 -2.34
C THR A 69 -11.87 -11.61 -1.13
N LEU A 70 -10.92 -12.54 -1.01
CA LEU A 70 -10.80 -13.40 0.16
C LEU A 70 -10.54 -12.59 1.44
N ASN A 71 -9.62 -11.61 1.39
CA ASN A 71 -9.35 -10.73 2.52
C ASN A 71 -10.61 -9.96 2.96
N ALA A 72 -11.37 -9.42 2.00
CA ALA A 72 -12.62 -8.71 2.29
C ALA A 72 -13.71 -9.61 2.92
N VAL A 73 -13.82 -10.86 2.47
CA VAL A 73 -14.75 -11.83 3.07
C VAL A 73 -14.31 -12.19 4.49
N VAL A 74 -13.01 -12.42 4.72
CA VAL A 74 -12.47 -12.73 6.05
C VAL A 74 -12.69 -11.57 7.02
N THR A 75 -12.42 -10.33 6.61
CA THR A 75 -12.68 -9.17 7.48
C THR A 75 -14.17 -9.00 7.76
N ALA A 76 -15.04 -9.24 6.78
CA ALA A 76 -16.49 -9.20 6.99
C ALA A 76 -16.96 -10.25 8.02
N ILE A 77 -16.46 -11.49 7.93
CA ILE A 77 -16.78 -12.55 8.89
C ILE A 77 -16.26 -12.19 10.29
N LEU A 78 -15.01 -11.73 10.40
CA LEU A 78 -14.42 -11.34 11.69
C LEU A 78 -15.21 -10.23 12.38
N VAL A 79 -15.67 -9.22 11.63
CA VAL A 79 -16.47 -8.11 12.19
C VAL A 79 -17.87 -8.55 12.61
N VAL A 80 -18.44 -9.59 11.99
CA VAL A 80 -19.75 -10.14 12.40
C VAL A 80 -19.63 -11.11 13.57
N ALA A 81 -18.53 -11.86 13.65
CA ALA A 81 -18.31 -12.86 14.68
C ALA A 81 -17.80 -12.29 16.02
N LEU A 82 -17.17 -11.11 15.98
CA LEU A 82 -16.65 -10.37 17.14
C LEU A 82 -17.66 -9.31 17.61
#